data_AF-A0A8B8DRC8-F1
#
_entry.id   AF-A0A8B8DRC8-F1
#
_cell.length_a   1.000
_cell.length_b   1.000
_cell.length_c   1.000
_cell.angle_alpha   90.00
_cell.angle_beta   90.00
_cell.angle_gamma   90.00
#
_symmetry.space_group_name_H-M   'P 1'
#
loop_
_entity.id
_entity.type
_entity.pdbx_description
1 polymer ?
#
loop_
_entity_poly.entity_id
_entity_poly.type
_entity_poly.pdbx_seq_one_letter_code
_entity_poly.pdbx_strand_id
1 'polypeptide(L)'
;MWRYFTRNKTRRYVDILPDLVYNYNHSFHRSIQRTPAEVNPSNVLPVWKTLYGPKIPPKAKKPKFEVGDLVRISKAKKTFEKGYLPNWTTELFTVSKIIPDRYPYVYKIQDYNQEELEGTFYEKELQKVVKKDDVYEVQEVLDYKKKRVGKKLIPHVKVRWKGYPPSFDSWIPQSDLILPK
;
A
#
# COMPACT_ATOMS: atom_id res chain seq x y z
N MET A 1 26.09 0.08 -24.54
CA MET A 1 25.40 -0.04 -25.84
C MET A 1 24.70 1.26 -26.27
N TRP A 2 23.72 1.81 -25.53
CA TRP A 2 22.99 3.02 -25.98
C TRP A 2 23.89 4.22 -26.32
N ARG A 3 24.94 4.46 -25.52
CA ARG A 3 25.92 5.53 -25.77
C ARG A 3 26.59 5.44 -27.16
N TYR A 4 26.87 4.23 -27.64
CA TYR A 4 27.48 4.02 -28.97
C TYR A 4 26.50 4.37 -30.09
N PHE A 5 25.26 3.90 -29.98
CA PHE A 5 24.22 4.18 -30.96
C PHE A 5 23.92 5.67 -31.08
N THR A 6 23.84 6.38 -29.96
CA THR A 6 23.64 7.84 -29.95
C THR A 6 24.82 8.57 -30.59
N ARG A 7 26.06 8.18 -30.27
CA ARG A 7 27.27 8.82 -30.81
C ARG A 7 27.43 8.62 -32.32
N ASN A 8 27.21 7.39 -32.78
CA ASN A 8 27.48 6.99 -34.17
C ASN A 8 26.23 7.04 -35.06
N LYS A 9 25.09 7.52 -34.52
CA LYS A 9 23.79 7.63 -35.21
C LYS A 9 23.41 6.36 -35.99
N THR A 10 23.71 5.20 -35.42
CA THR A 10 23.47 3.89 -36.04
C THR A 10 22.84 2.95 -35.02
N ARG A 11 22.10 1.96 -35.53
CA ARG A 11 21.59 0.83 -34.73
C ARG A 11 22.34 -0.47 -35.02
N ARG A 12 23.29 -0.46 -35.97
CA ARG A 12 24.13 -1.62 -36.27
C ARG A 12 25.18 -1.76 -35.17
N TYR A 13 25.05 -2.82 -34.36
CA TYR A 13 25.99 -3.16 -33.29
C TYR A 13 26.84 -4.38 -33.60
N VAL A 14 26.58 -5.09 -34.70
CA VAL A 14 27.23 -6.38 -35.01
C VAL A 14 28.75 -6.24 -35.04
N ASP A 15 29.24 -5.15 -35.64
CA ASP A 15 30.69 -4.93 -35.83
C ASP A 15 31.42 -4.63 -34.51
N ILE A 16 30.71 -4.12 -33.49
CA ILE A 16 31.27 -3.82 -32.16
C ILE A 16 30.82 -4.83 -31.10
N LEU A 17 30.07 -5.86 -31.50
CA LEU A 17 29.58 -6.87 -30.57
C LEU A 17 30.73 -7.58 -29.82
N PRO A 18 31.87 -7.92 -30.46
CA PRO A 18 33.01 -8.49 -29.75
C PRO A 18 33.52 -7.58 -28.62
N ASP A 19 33.67 -6.29 -28.90
CA ASP A 19 34.12 -5.31 -27.90
C ASP A 19 33.12 -5.16 -26.75
N LEU A 20 31.82 -5.19 -27.05
CA LEU A 20 30.77 -5.11 -26.03
C LEU A 20 30.80 -6.33 -25.10
N VAL A 21 30.93 -7.53 -25.66
CA VAL A 21 31.01 -8.78 -24.89
C VAL A 21 32.28 -8.80 -24.05
N TYR A 22 33.42 -8.42 -24.63
CA TYR A 22 34.68 -8.32 -23.91
C TYR A 22 34.57 -7.36 -22.72
N ASN A 23 34.07 -6.15 -22.95
CA ASN A 23 33.89 -5.15 -21.89
C ASN A 23 32.92 -5.62 -20.81
N TYR A 24 31.81 -6.28 -21.17
CA TYR A 24 30.86 -6.81 -20.20
C TYR A 24 31.51 -7.87 -19.30
N ASN A 25 32.24 -8.81 -19.91
CA ASN A 25 32.88 -9.92 -19.18
C ASN A 25 34.06 -9.47 -18.31
N HIS A 26 34.72 -8.36 -18.62
CA HIS A 26 35.87 -7.84 -17.87
C HIS A 26 35.55 -6.61 -17.02
N SER A 27 34.30 -6.13 -17.02
CA SER A 27 33.85 -5.08 -16.12
C SER A 27 33.44 -5.64 -14.76
N PHE A 28 33.73 -4.90 -13.70
CA PHE A 28 33.31 -5.27 -12.35
C PHE A 28 31.78 -5.25 -12.24
N HIS A 29 31.20 -6.39 -11.85
CA HIS A 29 29.76 -6.52 -11.68
C HIS A 29 29.38 -6.52 -10.19
N ARG A 30 28.71 -5.45 -9.74
CA ARG A 30 28.40 -5.20 -8.31
C ARG A 30 27.60 -6.34 -7.64
N SER A 31 26.79 -7.09 -8.36
CA SER A 31 26.01 -8.17 -7.74
C SER A 31 26.86 -9.38 -7.34
N ILE A 32 27.88 -9.72 -8.14
CA ILE A 32 28.80 -10.84 -7.89
C ILE A 32 30.14 -10.39 -7.28
N GLN A 33 30.36 -9.07 -7.17
CA GLN A 33 31.57 -8.45 -6.61
C GLN A 33 32.87 -8.86 -7.32
N ARG A 34 32.80 -9.14 -8.63
CA ARG A 34 33.96 -9.44 -9.50
C ARG A 34 33.59 -9.31 -10.98
N THR A 35 34.54 -9.57 -11.86
CA THR A 35 34.29 -9.63 -13.31
C THR A 35 33.72 -11.01 -13.68
N PRO A 36 32.76 -11.10 -14.64
CA PRO A 36 32.26 -12.39 -15.10
C PRO A 36 33.33 -13.34 -15.66
N ALA A 37 34.37 -12.81 -16.30
CA ALA A 37 35.48 -13.59 -16.86
C ALA A 37 36.31 -14.33 -15.78
N GLU A 38 36.33 -13.83 -14.55
CA GLU A 38 37.02 -14.45 -13.41
C GLU A 38 36.23 -15.60 -12.77
N VAL A 39 35.02 -15.92 -13.23
CA VAL A 39 34.17 -16.95 -12.63
C VAL A 39 34.52 -18.34 -13.18
N ASN A 40 34.95 -19.23 -12.29
CA ASN A 40 35.49 -20.55 -12.60
C ASN A 40 34.79 -21.62 -11.72
N PRO A 41 34.84 -22.92 -12.08
CA PRO A 41 34.23 -23.97 -11.26
C PRO A 41 34.69 -24.00 -9.78
N SER A 42 35.92 -23.56 -9.49
CA SER A 42 36.46 -23.49 -8.13
C SER A 42 35.86 -22.36 -7.27
N ASN A 43 35.42 -21.26 -7.89
CA ASN A 43 34.90 -20.08 -7.20
C ASN A 43 33.39 -19.87 -7.37
N VAL A 44 32.69 -20.82 -8.00
CA VAL A 44 31.24 -20.76 -8.21
C VAL A 44 30.47 -20.70 -6.89
N LEU A 45 30.90 -21.43 -5.86
CA LEU A 45 30.24 -21.47 -4.56
C LEU A 45 30.25 -20.12 -3.83
N PRO A 46 31.40 -19.42 -3.67
CA PRO A 46 31.39 -18.08 -3.08
C PRO A 46 30.59 -17.08 -3.92
N VAL A 47 30.68 -17.13 -5.27
CA VAL A 47 29.88 -16.25 -6.15
C VAL A 47 28.38 -16.51 -5.98
N TRP A 48 27.97 -17.78 -5.93
CA TRP A 48 26.59 -18.18 -5.69
C TRP A 48 26.11 -17.72 -4.31
N LYS A 49 26.93 -17.86 -3.26
CA LYS A 49 26.63 -17.36 -1.92
C LYS A 49 26.49 -15.83 -1.89
N THR A 50 27.21 -15.08 -2.70
CA THR A 50 27.02 -13.62 -2.80
C THR A 50 25.63 -13.27 -3.36
N LEU A 51 25.13 -14.03 -4.34
CA LEU A 51 23.82 -13.78 -4.96
C LEU A 51 22.65 -14.32 -4.14
N TYR A 52 22.79 -15.54 -3.61
CA TYR A 52 21.71 -16.35 -3.05
C TYR A 52 21.96 -16.83 -1.62
N GLY A 53 23.10 -16.48 -1.03
CA GLY A 53 23.39 -16.82 0.36
C GLY A 53 22.40 -16.15 1.34
N PRO A 54 22.38 -16.62 2.60
CA PRO A 54 21.51 -16.06 3.62
C PRO A 54 21.85 -14.58 3.80
N LYS A 55 20.97 -13.71 3.31
CA LYS A 55 21.08 -12.28 3.57
C LYS A 55 20.71 -12.08 5.02
N ILE A 56 21.62 -11.47 5.78
CA ILE A 56 21.28 -10.96 7.12
C ILE A 56 20.06 -10.06 6.90
N PRO A 57 18.88 -10.39 7.47
CA PRO A 57 17.75 -9.52 7.32
C PRO A 57 18.20 -8.15 7.84
N PRO A 58 17.92 -7.04 7.11
CA PRO A 58 18.22 -5.72 7.63
C PRO A 58 17.68 -5.66 9.06
N LYS A 59 18.50 -5.14 10.01
CA LYS A 59 18.14 -5.06 11.44
C LYS A 59 16.64 -4.77 11.53
N ALA A 60 15.89 -5.66 12.19
CA ALA A 60 14.44 -5.56 12.25
C ALA A 60 14.10 -4.13 12.69
N LYS A 61 13.60 -3.33 11.74
CA LYS A 61 13.10 -1.99 12.03
C LYS A 61 11.95 -2.18 13.00
N LYS A 62 11.70 -1.24 13.90
CA LYS A 62 10.50 -1.29 14.75
C LYS A 62 9.22 -1.19 13.90
N PRO A 63 8.10 -1.78 14.33
CA PRO A 63 6.83 -1.62 13.62
C PRO A 63 6.46 -0.13 13.56
N LYS A 64 5.90 0.29 12.43
CA LYS A 64 5.56 1.69 12.18
C LYS A 64 4.25 2.11 12.86
N PHE A 65 3.34 1.17 13.00
CA PHE A 65 2.03 1.38 13.61
C PHE A 65 1.95 0.65 14.95
N GLU A 66 1.13 1.18 15.83
CA GLU A 66 0.84 0.60 17.14
C GLU A 66 -0.59 0.07 17.18
N VAL A 67 -0.87 -0.84 18.12
CA VAL A 67 -2.23 -1.33 18.34
C VAL A 67 -3.10 -0.17 18.82
N GLY A 68 -4.27 -0.01 18.21
CA GLY A 68 -5.18 1.12 18.44
C GLY A 68 -5.03 2.28 17.46
N ASP A 69 -4.02 2.26 16.58
CA ASP A 69 -3.90 3.30 15.55
C ASP A 69 -5.05 3.22 14.53
N LEU A 70 -5.63 4.38 14.20
CA LEU A 70 -6.57 4.52 13.10
C LEU A 70 -5.83 4.56 11.76
N VAL A 71 -6.25 3.71 10.82
CA VAL A 71 -5.61 3.52 9.52
C VAL A 71 -6.63 3.43 8.38
N ARG A 72 -6.20 3.78 7.17
CA ARG A 72 -6.89 3.47 5.90
C ARG A 72 -6.14 2.39 5.13
N ILE A 73 -6.86 1.66 4.29
CA ILE A 73 -6.30 0.61 3.44
C ILE A 73 -6.10 1.16 2.03
N SER A 74 -5.03 0.75 1.35
CA SER A 74 -4.81 1.06 -0.06
C SER A 74 -5.86 0.38 -0.95
N LYS A 75 -6.44 1.12 -1.89
CA LYS A 75 -7.36 0.57 -2.89
C LYS A 75 -6.62 -0.27 -3.92
N ALA A 76 -7.22 -1.38 -4.33
CA ALA A 76 -6.77 -2.15 -5.47
C ALA A 76 -6.96 -1.32 -6.75
N LYS A 77 -5.85 -0.99 -7.43
CA LYS A 77 -5.88 -0.21 -8.67
C LYS A 77 -6.15 -1.08 -9.87
N LYS A 78 -6.96 -0.58 -10.80
CA LYS A 78 -7.09 -1.18 -12.14
C LYS A 78 -5.98 -0.66 -13.06
N THR A 79 -5.66 -1.43 -14.09
CA THR A 79 -4.76 -1.00 -15.16
C THR A 79 -5.32 0.28 -15.79
N PHE A 80 -4.48 1.30 -15.97
CA PHE A 80 -4.83 2.62 -16.53
C PHE A 80 -5.76 3.50 -15.67
N GLU A 81 -5.88 3.23 -14.37
CA GLU A 81 -6.64 4.10 -13.48
C GLU A 81 -6.00 5.49 -13.35
N LYS A 82 -6.83 6.54 -13.34
CA LYS A 82 -6.39 7.93 -13.35
C LYS A 82 -5.67 8.28 -12.05
N GLY A 83 -4.45 8.79 -12.15
CA GLY A 83 -3.59 9.06 -10.99
C GLY A 83 -4.11 10.09 -9.99
N TYR A 84 -5.06 10.94 -10.38
CA TYR A 84 -5.66 11.96 -9.50
C TYR A 84 -6.78 11.40 -8.60
N LEU A 85 -7.22 10.16 -8.79
CA LEU A 85 -8.22 9.54 -7.92
C LEU A 85 -7.62 9.13 -6.58
N PRO A 86 -8.39 9.17 -5.48
CA PRO A 86 -7.91 8.76 -4.16
C PRO A 86 -7.55 7.27 -4.12
N ASN A 87 -6.34 6.95 -3.65
CA ASN A 87 -5.81 5.59 -3.59
C ASN A 87 -6.06 4.86 -2.27
N TRP A 88 -6.82 5.48 -1.35
CA TRP A 88 -7.10 4.96 -0.01
C TRP A 88 -8.60 4.81 0.19
N THR A 89 -9.01 3.85 1.02
CA THR A 89 -10.41 3.67 1.45
C THR A 89 -10.91 4.91 2.19
N THR A 90 -12.22 5.18 2.11
CA THR A 90 -12.85 6.22 2.92
C THR A 90 -13.08 5.72 4.35
N GLU A 91 -13.46 4.46 4.48
CA GLU A 91 -13.57 3.73 5.75
C GLU A 91 -12.25 3.74 6.53
N LEU A 92 -12.39 3.95 7.83
CA LEU A 92 -11.32 3.94 8.82
C LEU A 92 -11.35 2.62 9.59
N PHE A 93 -10.18 2.03 9.77
CA PHE A 93 -9.98 0.80 10.51
C PHE A 93 -9.05 1.05 11.70
N THR A 94 -9.12 0.18 12.69
CA THR A 94 -8.23 0.22 13.86
C THR A 94 -7.25 -0.94 13.77
N VAL A 95 -5.97 -0.68 14.02
CA VAL A 95 -4.96 -1.76 14.13
C VAL A 95 -5.26 -2.60 15.36
N SER A 96 -5.61 -3.87 15.17
CA SER A 96 -5.94 -4.78 16.27
C SER A 96 -4.70 -5.52 16.79
N LYS A 97 -3.83 -6.01 15.89
CA LYS A 97 -2.65 -6.82 16.26
C LYS A 97 -1.49 -6.59 15.29
N ILE A 98 -0.27 -6.72 15.82
CA ILE A 98 0.99 -6.72 15.06
C ILE A 98 1.57 -8.13 15.12
N ILE A 99 1.91 -8.74 13.99
CA ILE A 99 2.51 -10.08 13.96
C ILE A 99 4.04 -9.94 13.98
N PRO A 100 4.73 -10.26 15.10
CA PRO A 100 6.15 -9.94 15.28
C PRO A 100 7.09 -10.87 14.50
N ASP A 101 6.69 -12.12 14.24
CA ASP A 101 7.55 -13.17 13.67
C ASP A 101 7.73 -13.07 12.14
N ARG A 102 7.17 -12.03 11.51
CA ARG A 102 7.28 -11.81 10.07
C ARG A 102 7.97 -10.49 9.79
N TYR A 103 8.99 -10.54 8.93
CA TYR A 103 9.64 -9.35 8.37
C TYR A 103 9.48 -9.33 6.86
N PRO A 104 8.89 -8.27 6.27
CA PRO A 104 8.37 -7.06 6.91
C PRO A 104 7.14 -7.35 7.80
N TYR A 105 6.91 -6.51 8.82
CA TYR A 105 5.77 -6.68 9.72
C TYR A 105 4.44 -6.63 8.97
N VAL A 106 3.53 -7.46 9.44
CA VAL A 106 2.15 -7.49 8.98
C VAL A 106 1.21 -7.21 10.15
N TYR A 107 0.09 -6.59 9.82
CA TYR A 107 -0.88 -6.06 10.76
C TYR A 107 -2.24 -6.71 10.51
N LYS A 108 -2.97 -6.96 11.59
CA LYS A 108 -4.41 -7.19 11.54
C LYS A 108 -5.13 -5.90 11.90
N ILE A 109 -6.25 -5.68 11.23
CA ILE A 109 -7.09 -4.51 11.42
C ILE A 109 -8.53 -4.94 11.66
N GLN A 110 -9.29 -4.09 12.33
CA GLN A 110 -10.71 -4.28 12.58
C GLN A 110 -11.50 -3.04 12.16
N ASP A 111 -12.76 -3.23 11.85
CA ASP A 111 -13.69 -2.15 11.50
C ASP A 111 -14.15 -1.35 12.74
N TYR A 112 -15.11 -0.46 12.54
CA TYR A 112 -15.71 0.32 13.64
C TYR A 112 -16.53 -0.53 14.63
N ASN A 113 -17.08 -1.67 14.18
CA ASN A 113 -17.84 -2.61 15.01
C ASN A 113 -16.96 -3.64 15.74
N GLN A 114 -15.63 -3.51 15.64
CA GLN A 114 -14.63 -4.43 16.21
C GLN A 114 -14.60 -5.80 15.51
N GLU A 115 -15.10 -5.89 14.28
CA GLU A 115 -14.96 -7.08 13.45
C GLU A 115 -13.58 -7.07 12.77
N GLU A 116 -12.75 -8.09 13.04
CA GLU A 116 -11.45 -8.24 12.36
C GLU A 116 -11.67 -8.50 10.86
N LEU A 117 -10.99 -7.72 10.00
CA LEU A 117 -10.98 -7.99 8.58
C LEU A 117 -10.21 -9.28 8.29
N GLU A 118 -10.71 -10.05 7.32
CA GLU A 118 -10.04 -11.25 6.86
C GLU A 118 -8.70 -10.90 6.19
N GLY A 119 -7.64 -11.61 6.58
CA GLY A 119 -6.29 -11.45 6.04
C GLY A 119 -5.35 -10.65 6.94
N THR A 120 -4.25 -10.21 6.34
CA THR A 120 -3.19 -9.44 7.00
C THR A 120 -2.66 -8.39 6.02
N PHE A 121 -2.31 -7.22 6.54
CA PHE A 121 -1.89 -6.07 5.74
C PHE A 121 -0.43 -5.73 6.00
N TYR A 122 0.29 -5.37 4.94
CA TYR A 122 1.64 -4.83 5.06
C TYR A 122 1.63 -3.35 5.42
N GLU A 123 2.74 -2.86 5.95
CA GLU A 123 2.94 -1.44 6.27
C GLU A 123 2.60 -0.51 5.09
N LYS A 124 2.93 -0.93 3.85
CA LYS A 124 2.72 -0.12 2.64
C LYS A 124 1.25 -0.01 2.23
N GLU A 125 0.43 -0.92 2.72
CA GLU A 125 -1.01 -1.00 2.42
C GLU A 125 -1.84 -0.22 3.44
N LEU A 126 -1.19 0.33 4.48
CA LEU A 126 -1.83 1.07 5.56
C LEU A 126 -1.34 2.52 5.63
N GLN A 127 -2.27 3.43 5.87
CA GLN A 127 -1.99 4.85 6.12
C GLN A 127 -2.61 5.26 7.44
N LYS A 128 -1.79 5.66 8.42
CA LYS A 128 -2.26 6.23 9.69
C LYS A 128 -3.01 7.54 9.46
N VAL A 129 -4.14 7.67 10.13
CA VAL A 129 -5.03 8.84 10.10
C VAL A 129 -5.14 9.40 11.50
N VAL A 130 -4.94 10.71 11.63
CA VAL A 130 -5.24 11.45 12.85
C VAL A 130 -6.57 12.15 12.64
N LYS A 131 -7.60 11.68 13.32
CA LYS A 131 -8.95 12.27 13.23
C LYS A 131 -8.99 13.51 14.12
N LYS A 132 -9.44 14.64 13.57
CA LYS A 132 -9.63 15.90 14.33
C LYS A 132 -11.08 16.10 14.77
N ASP A 133 -12.02 15.72 13.90
CA ASP A 133 -13.46 15.92 14.11
C ASP A 133 -14.24 14.65 13.74
N ASP A 134 -15.40 14.44 14.35
CA ASP A 134 -16.30 13.31 14.10
C ASP A 134 -17.25 13.51 12.91
N VAL A 135 -16.70 14.03 11.80
CA VAL A 135 -17.45 14.28 10.57
C VAL A 135 -17.22 13.16 9.55
N TYR A 136 -18.30 12.65 8.96
CA TYR A 136 -18.28 11.61 7.95
C TYR A 136 -19.06 12.04 6.71
N GLU A 137 -18.56 11.68 5.53
CA GLU A 137 -19.23 11.99 4.26
C GLU A 137 -20.44 11.07 4.05
N VAL A 138 -21.60 11.68 3.80
CA VAL A 138 -22.82 10.98 3.39
C VAL A 138 -22.76 10.72 1.88
N GLN A 139 -23.04 9.50 1.46
CA GLN A 139 -23.20 9.13 0.06
C GLN A 139 -24.63 9.38 -0.42
N GLU A 140 -25.62 8.96 0.37
CA GLU A 140 -27.02 9.03 0.01
C GLU A 140 -27.91 9.10 1.25
N VAL A 141 -29.03 9.83 1.16
CA VAL A 141 -30.11 9.78 2.14
C VAL A 141 -31.16 8.80 1.64
N LEU A 142 -31.36 7.71 2.37
CA LEU A 142 -32.20 6.58 1.94
C LEU A 142 -33.67 6.77 2.34
N ASP A 143 -33.93 7.37 3.49
CA ASP A 143 -35.28 7.44 4.05
C ASP A 143 -35.42 8.59 5.07
N TYR A 144 -36.65 8.98 5.34
CA TYR A 144 -37.02 10.07 6.25
C TYR A 144 -38.07 9.57 7.24
N LYS A 145 -37.86 9.85 8.53
CA LYS A 145 -38.87 9.57 9.56
C LYS A 145 -38.95 10.67 10.59
N LYS A 146 -40.10 10.80 11.23
CA LYS A 146 -40.28 11.69 12.39
C LYS A 146 -40.42 10.84 13.64
N LYS A 147 -39.52 11.03 14.61
CA LYS A 147 -39.56 10.32 15.90
C LYS A 147 -40.01 11.28 16.99
N ARG A 148 -41.01 10.88 17.77
CA ARG A 148 -41.44 11.64 18.94
C ARG A 148 -40.49 11.34 20.10
N VAL A 149 -39.87 12.37 20.66
CA VAL A 149 -39.01 12.28 21.84
C VAL A 149 -39.56 13.28 22.86
N GLY A 150 -40.26 12.77 23.88
CA GLY A 150 -41.06 13.58 24.79
C GLY A 150 -42.17 14.34 24.06
N LYS A 151 -42.25 15.66 24.26
CA LYS A 151 -43.23 16.53 23.57
C LYS A 151 -42.81 16.97 22.16
N LYS A 152 -41.55 16.74 21.76
CA LYS A 152 -41.00 17.23 20.49
C LYS A 152 -41.00 16.14 19.43
N LEU A 153 -41.26 16.54 18.19
CA LEU A 153 -41.18 15.69 17.01
C LEU A 153 -39.88 16.01 16.27
N ILE A 154 -38.92 15.09 16.27
CA ILE A 154 -37.58 15.31 15.71
C ILE A 154 -37.47 14.57 14.38
N PRO A 155 -37.20 15.27 13.26
CA PRO A 155 -36.94 14.63 11.98
C PRO A 155 -35.60 13.89 12.02
N HIS A 156 -35.61 12.65 11.55
CA HIS A 156 -34.44 11.80 11.37
C HIS A 156 -34.35 11.38 9.92
N VAL A 157 -33.13 11.16 9.46
CA VAL A 157 -32.80 10.68 8.13
C VAL A 157 -31.99 9.40 8.24
N LYS A 158 -32.26 8.44 7.36
CA LYS A 158 -31.43 7.25 7.23
C LYS A 158 -30.34 7.56 6.21
N VAL A 159 -29.08 7.49 6.62
CA VAL A 159 -27.95 7.85 5.76
C VAL A 159 -27.14 6.62 5.41
N ARG A 160 -26.69 6.58 4.16
CA ARG A 160 -25.62 5.70 3.68
C ARG A 160 -24.31 6.47 3.71
N TRP A 161 -23.35 5.98 4.46
CA TRP A 161 -22.03 6.61 4.59
C TRP A 161 -21.14 6.27 3.40
N LYS A 162 -20.37 7.24 2.92
CA LYS A 162 -19.57 7.09 1.72
C LYS A 162 -18.43 6.11 1.89
N GLY A 163 -18.51 5.01 1.14
CA GLY A 163 -17.54 3.92 1.13
C GLY A 163 -17.45 3.14 2.43
N TYR A 164 -18.55 3.11 3.18
CA TYR A 164 -18.83 2.11 4.21
C TYR A 164 -19.87 1.12 3.68
N PRO A 165 -19.88 -0.14 4.17
CA PRO A 165 -20.88 -1.10 3.75
C PRO A 165 -22.29 -0.74 4.28
N PRO A 166 -23.38 -1.24 3.64
CA PRO A 166 -24.76 -0.95 4.05
C PRO A 166 -25.11 -1.36 5.48
N SER A 167 -24.31 -2.24 6.11
CA SER A 167 -24.43 -2.58 7.54
C SER A 167 -24.27 -1.37 8.46
N PHE A 168 -23.57 -0.32 8.00
CA PHE A 168 -23.40 0.94 8.75
C PHE A 168 -24.49 1.98 8.47
N ASP A 169 -25.50 1.67 7.63
CA ASP A 169 -26.60 2.60 7.36
C ASP A 169 -27.32 2.94 8.67
N SER A 170 -27.28 4.21 9.09
CA SER A 170 -27.76 4.63 10.41
C SER A 170 -28.78 5.76 10.32
N TRP A 171 -29.62 5.85 11.36
CA TRP A 171 -30.58 6.95 11.52
C TRP A 171 -29.94 8.06 12.34
N ILE A 172 -29.80 9.24 11.74
CA ILE A 172 -29.28 10.44 12.42
C ILE A 172 -30.34 11.55 12.47
N PRO A 173 -30.29 12.45 13.46
CA PRO A 173 -31.09 13.67 13.44
C PRO A 173 -30.81 14.49 12.18
N GLN A 174 -31.85 15.07 11.57
CA GLN A 174 -31.67 15.91 10.38
C GLN A 174 -30.81 17.17 10.68
N SER A 175 -30.76 17.61 11.94
CA SER A 175 -29.91 18.73 12.39
C SER A 175 -28.42 18.47 12.23
N ASP A 176 -28.01 17.20 12.22
CA ASP A 176 -26.61 16.80 12.21
C ASP A 176 -26.07 16.69 10.78
N LEU A 177 -26.95 16.79 9.78
CA LEU A 177 -26.57 16.89 8.38
C LEU A 177 -26.00 18.28 8.07
N ILE A 178 -24.72 18.30 7.71
CA ILE A 178 -24.05 19.50 7.20
C ILE A 178 -24.16 19.48 5.67
N LEU A 179 -24.98 20.36 5.12
CA LEU A 179 -25.10 20.53 3.67
C LEU A 179 -23.98 21.43 3.14
N PRO A 180 -23.39 21.13 1.97
CA PRO A 180 -22.49 22.05 1.30
C PRO A 180 -23.24 23.35 0.99
N LYS A 181 -22.57 24.49 1.17
CA LYS A 181 -23.08 25.80 0.77
C LYS A 181 -23.15 25.94 -0.75
#